data_AF-A0A452ZIA4-F1
#
_entry.id   AF-A0A452ZIA4-F1
#
_cell.length_a   1.000
_cell.length_b   1.000
_cell.length_c   1.000
_cell.angle_alpha   90.00
_cell.angle_beta   90.00
_cell.angle_gamma   90.00
#
_symmetry.space_group_name_H-M   'P 1'
#
loop_
_entity.id
_entity.type
_entity.pdbx_description
1 polymer ?
#
loop_
_entity_poly.entity_id
_entity_poly.type
_entity_poly.pdbx_seq_one_letter_code
_entity_poly.pdbx_strand_id
1 'polypeptide(L)'
;MTPEIAVHGFPADNFTRSGSRGVNLSRLSLGVEINEPTTSKWTSGTSVKFEHIRPVNNDGRSIARDHEGFPLTCSGNLHDNMIILKQESGYADVKDNSFLRVNFQMEQGLPLVPKSLTFNRVKCAVSKGIKLGPTFLVTSLTGGSIVGDMAPYQAFAIGGLGSVRGYGEGAVGSGRLCLIGNCEYTVPLAKNLEGSLFMDCGSDLGSARHVPGNPALRQGKPGFGVGFGYGVHFNTDIGQIRVDYAMNAFSRKTFYFSINTGGAGS
;
A
#
# COMPACT_ATOMS: atom_id res chain seq x y z
N MET A 1 6.17 6.93 -7.47
CA MET A 1 5.08 6.78 -8.47
C MET A 1 4.83 5.30 -8.67
N THR A 2 3.77 4.72 -8.08
CA THR A 2 3.22 3.39 -8.42
C THR A 2 1.97 3.00 -7.60
N PRO A 3 0.94 3.85 -7.41
CA PRO A 3 -0.34 3.36 -6.86
C PRO A 3 -1.24 2.67 -7.90
N GLU A 4 -1.08 2.92 -9.20
CA GLU A 4 -2.12 2.55 -10.18
C GLU A 4 -1.94 1.20 -10.87
N ILE A 5 -0.68 0.78 -11.11
CA ILE A 5 -0.38 -0.60 -11.50
C ILE A 5 -1.02 -1.56 -10.49
N ALA A 6 -1.20 -1.14 -9.25
CA ALA A 6 -1.77 -1.98 -8.22
C ALA A 6 -3.29 -2.22 -8.42
N VAL A 7 -4.09 -1.21 -8.77
CA VAL A 7 -5.56 -1.39 -8.92
C VAL A 7 -5.91 -2.08 -10.24
N HIS A 8 -5.46 -1.51 -11.36
CA HIS A 8 -5.77 -1.99 -12.71
C HIS A 8 -4.68 -2.87 -13.31
N GLY A 9 -3.68 -3.28 -12.53
CA GLY A 9 -2.63 -4.18 -12.98
C GLY A 9 -3.16 -5.53 -13.40
N PHE A 10 -2.92 -5.88 -14.66
CA PHE A 10 -3.17 -7.23 -15.14
C PHE A 10 -2.10 -8.15 -14.56
N PRO A 11 -2.48 -9.17 -13.78
CA PRO A 11 -1.53 -10.11 -13.25
C PRO A 11 -0.94 -10.96 -14.38
N ALA A 12 0.37 -11.13 -14.35
CA ALA A 12 1.12 -11.98 -15.25
C ALA A 12 2.01 -12.94 -14.44
N ASP A 13 2.47 -14.02 -15.08
CA ASP A 13 3.39 -15.01 -14.50
C ASP A 13 2.95 -15.55 -13.14
N ASN A 14 1.73 -16.10 -13.11
CA ASN A 14 1.04 -16.54 -11.89
C ASN A 14 1.11 -15.49 -10.78
N PHE A 15 0.69 -14.27 -11.10
CA PHE A 15 0.53 -13.15 -10.17
C PHE A 15 1.83 -12.59 -9.57
N THR A 16 3.00 -12.92 -10.12
CA THR A 16 4.29 -12.34 -9.68
C THR A 16 4.57 -10.96 -10.27
N ARG A 17 3.97 -10.64 -11.41
CA ARG A 17 4.10 -9.33 -12.08
C ARG A 17 2.73 -8.72 -12.33
N SER A 18 2.67 -7.39 -12.31
CA SER A 18 1.48 -6.61 -12.66
C SER A 18 1.86 -5.62 -13.76
N GLY A 19 1.11 -5.61 -14.86
CA GLY A 19 1.31 -4.65 -15.97
C GLY A 19 0.19 -3.60 -16.02
N SER A 20 0.53 -2.33 -16.29
CA SER A 20 -0.47 -1.23 -16.32
C SER A 20 -1.39 -1.24 -17.56
N ARG A 21 -1.07 -2.05 -18.59
CA ARG A 21 -1.71 -2.04 -19.93
C ARG A 21 -1.93 -0.63 -20.52
N GLY A 22 -1.03 0.30 -20.19
CA GLY A 22 -1.03 1.64 -20.78
C GLY A 22 -2.00 2.63 -20.14
N VAL A 23 -2.43 2.40 -18.91
CA VAL A 23 -3.14 3.38 -18.09
C VAL A 23 -2.18 3.92 -17.01
N ASN A 24 -2.08 5.24 -16.91
CA ASN A 24 -1.31 5.97 -15.91
C ASN A 24 -2.15 7.13 -15.33
N LEU A 25 -1.84 7.63 -14.13
CA LEU A 25 -2.57 8.72 -13.47
C LEU A 25 -1.64 9.90 -13.30
N SER A 26 -2.04 11.01 -13.91
CA SER A 26 -1.52 12.32 -13.58
C SER A 26 -2.30 12.85 -12.37
N ARG A 27 -1.60 13.12 -11.28
CA ARG A 27 -2.16 13.72 -10.07
C ARG A 27 -1.52 15.07 -9.81
N LEU A 28 -2.35 16.08 -9.65
CA LEU A 28 -1.97 17.39 -9.13
C LEU A 28 -2.63 17.57 -7.77
N SER A 29 -1.83 17.77 -6.72
CA SER A 29 -2.33 17.96 -5.35
C SER A 29 -1.85 19.30 -4.79
N LEU A 30 -2.74 20.05 -4.16
CA LEU A 30 -2.46 21.30 -3.45
C LEU A 30 -3.10 21.22 -2.07
N GLY A 31 -2.37 21.53 -1.01
CA GLY A 31 -2.95 21.43 0.33
C GLY A 31 -2.10 22.01 1.43
N VAL A 32 -2.73 22.11 2.60
CA VAL A 32 -2.10 22.55 3.84
C VAL A 32 -2.10 21.38 4.81
N GLU A 33 -0.98 21.21 5.51
CA GLU A 33 -0.79 20.16 6.51
C GLU A 33 -0.37 20.83 7.82
N ILE A 34 -1.09 20.51 8.88
CA ILE A 34 -0.87 21.02 10.23
C ILE A 34 -0.52 19.80 11.08
N ASN A 35 0.71 19.76 11.57
CA ASN A 35 1.15 18.75 12.51
C ASN A 35 0.99 19.31 13.92
N GLU A 36 0.19 18.63 14.73
CA GLU A 36 0.05 18.97 16.14
C GLU A 36 1.33 18.59 16.89
N PRO A 37 1.73 19.39 17.91
CA PRO A 37 2.94 19.12 18.67
C PRO A 37 2.85 17.73 19.31
N THR A 38 3.90 16.95 19.11
CA THR A 38 4.01 15.58 19.59
C THR A 38 3.90 15.58 21.12
N THR A 39 2.89 14.92 21.66
CA THR A 39 2.98 14.48 23.07
C THR A 39 3.99 13.34 23.13
N SER A 40 4.51 12.97 24.31
CA SER A 40 5.66 12.06 24.44
C SER A 40 5.57 10.72 23.67
N LYS A 41 4.37 10.27 23.26
CA LYS A 41 4.16 9.04 22.47
C LYS A 41 3.15 9.16 21.32
N TRP A 42 2.45 10.28 21.19
CA TRP A 42 1.42 10.47 20.15
C TRP A 42 1.79 11.60 19.19
N THR A 43 1.69 11.29 17.90
CA THR A 43 1.76 12.25 16.78
C THR A 43 0.37 12.39 16.18
N SER A 44 -0.05 13.61 15.86
CA SER A 44 -1.32 13.88 15.19
C SER A 44 -1.07 14.90 14.08
N GLY A 45 -1.66 14.67 12.91
CA GLY A 45 -1.54 15.53 11.75
C GLY A 45 -2.88 15.65 11.04
N THR A 46 -3.27 16.89 10.76
CA THR A 46 -4.50 17.22 10.05
C THR A 46 -4.11 17.92 8.76
N SER A 47 -4.63 17.45 7.63
CA SER A 47 -4.37 18.08 6.33
C SER A 47 -5.62 18.23 5.49
N VAL A 48 -5.66 19.30 4.70
CA VAL A 48 -6.70 19.56 3.71
C VAL A 48 -6.03 19.65 2.36
N LYS A 49 -6.41 18.78 1.43
CA LYS A 49 -5.79 18.63 0.11
C LYS A 49 -6.85 18.69 -0.98
N PHE A 50 -6.69 19.59 -1.93
CA PHE A 50 -7.36 19.53 -3.22
C PHE A 50 -6.53 18.63 -4.16
N GLU A 51 -7.18 17.64 -4.78
CA GLU A 51 -6.57 16.77 -5.77
C GLU A 51 -7.33 16.83 -7.10
N HIS A 52 -6.58 17.02 -8.18
CA HIS A 52 -7.03 16.89 -9.56
C HIS A 52 -6.37 15.66 -10.17
N ILE A 53 -7.17 14.66 -10.51
CA ILE A 53 -6.71 13.36 -11.02
C ILE A 53 -7.16 13.17 -12.46
N ARG A 54 -6.20 12.86 -13.33
CA ARG A 54 -6.42 12.60 -14.76
C ARG A 54 -5.82 11.25 -15.14
N PRO A 55 -6.62 10.25 -15.53
CA PRO A 55 -6.09 9.07 -16.18
C PRO A 55 -5.58 9.44 -17.57
N VAL A 56 -4.37 9.00 -17.91
CA VAL A 56 -3.64 9.26 -19.15
C VAL A 56 -3.10 7.96 -19.71
N ASN A 57 -3.01 7.87 -21.03
CA ASN A 57 -2.40 6.72 -21.69
C ASN A 57 -0.86 6.85 -21.77
N ASN A 58 -0.18 5.86 -22.35
CA ASN A 58 1.26 5.91 -22.59
C ASN A 58 1.72 7.06 -23.51
N ASP A 59 0.82 7.56 -24.36
CA ASP A 59 1.07 8.71 -25.25
C ASP A 59 0.81 10.06 -24.55
N GLY A 60 0.46 10.06 -23.26
CA GLY A 60 0.14 11.25 -22.48
C GLY A 60 -1.26 11.84 -22.72
N ARG A 61 -2.12 11.15 -23.48
CA ARG A 61 -3.51 11.58 -23.74
C ARG A 61 -4.43 11.15 -22.62
N SER A 62 -5.30 12.06 -22.18
CA SER A 62 -6.31 11.74 -21.16
C SER A 62 -7.30 10.69 -21.65
N ILE A 63 -7.57 9.70 -20.81
CA ILE A 63 -8.51 8.61 -21.09
C ILE A 63 -9.54 8.53 -19.95
N ALA A 64 -10.80 8.30 -20.31
CA ALA A 64 -11.89 8.15 -19.33
C ALA A 64 -12.22 6.67 -19.06
N ARG A 65 -11.80 5.77 -19.94
CA ARG A 65 -12.15 4.35 -19.92
C ARG A 65 -10.92 3.48 -20.13
N ASP A 66 -10.96 2.28 -19.54
CA ASP A 66 -9.97 1.24 -19.77
C ASP A 66 -10.13 0.57 -21.14
N HIS A 67 -9.25 -0.37 -21.46
CA HIS A 67 -9.26 -1.10 -22.73
C HIS A 67 -10.54 -1.91 -22.99
N GLU A 68 -11.27 -2.27 -21.94
CA GLU A 68 -12.54 -3.02 -22.05
C GLU A 68 -13.76 -2.09 -21.92
N GLY A 69 -13.54 -0.77 -21.92
CA GLY A 69 -14.59 0.25 -21.96
C GLY A 69 -15.17 0.65 -20.60
N PHE A 70 -14.57 0.24 -19.48
CA PHE A 70 -15.07 0.60 -18.14
C PHE A 70 -14.48 1.93 -17.66
N PRO A 71 -15.24 2.74 -16.90
CA PRO A 71 -14.79 4.05 -16.44
C PRO A 71 -13.61 3.93 -15.46
N LEU A 72 -12.60 4.79 -15.65
CA LEU A 72 -11.42 4.90 -14.79
C LEU A 72 -11.59 5.95 -13.67
N THR A 73 -12.56 6.85 -13.82
CA THR A 73 -12.95 7.89 -12.87
C THR A 73 -14.30 7.57 -12.25
N CYS A 74 -14.61 8.14 -11.09
CA CYS A 74 -15.92 7.92 -10.46
C CYS A 74 -17.05 8.48 -11.33
N SER A 75 -16.80 9.62 -11.99
CA SER A 75 -17.79 10.32 -12.81
C SER A 75 -17.86 9.83 -14.27
N GLY A 76 -16.92 8.97 -14.70
CA GLY A 76 -16.77 8.55 -16.10
C GLY A 76 -16.24 9.65 -17.04
N ASN A 77 -15.80 10.79 -16.50
CA ASN A 77 -15.17 11.87 -17.26
C ASN A 77 -13.65 11.68 -17.38
N LEU A 78 -12.99 12.58 -18.10
CA LEU A 78 -11.52 12.58 -18.27
C LEU A 78 -10.74 12.96 -17.00
N HIS A 79 -11.42 13.41 -15.96
CA HIS A 79 -10.80 13.80 -14.70
C HIS A 79 -11.78 13.69 -13.53
N ASP A 80 -11.23 13.57 -12.33
CA ASP A 80 -11.93 13.72 -11.06
C ASP A 80 -11.28 14.84 -10.24
N ASN A 81 -12.10 15.65 -9.59
CA ASN A 81 -11.67 16.66 -8.61
C ASN A 81 -12.13 16.22 -7.23
N MET A 82 -11.31 16.41 -6.22
CA MET A 82 -11.72 16.15 -4.84
C MET A 82 -11.03 17.08 -3.86
N ILE A 83 -11.74 17.41 -2.79
CA ILE A 83 -11.16 18.03 -1.60
C ILE A 83 -11.19 16.96 -0.51
N ILE A 84 -10.03 16.66 0.04
CA ILE A 84 -9.81 15.60 1.02
C ILE A 84 -9.40 16.25 2.33
N LEU A 85 -10.17 16.00 3.38
CA LEU A 85 -9.74 16.21 4.76
C LEU A 85 -9.09 14.90 5.24
N LYS A 86 -7.80 14.94 5.56
CA LYS A 86 -7.06 13.78 6.07
C LYS A 86 -6.62 14.03 7.51
N GLN A 87 -7.01 13.13 8.41
CA GLN A 87 -6.53 13.03 9.78
C GLN A 87 -5.59 11.83 9.88
N GLU A 88 -4.40 12.02 10.42
CA GLU A 88 -3.44 10.96 10.71
C GLU A 88 -3.04 11.03 12.18
N SER A 89 -3.12 9.89 12.87
CA SER A 89 -2.74 9.75 14.27
C SER A 89 -1.80 8.56 14.40
N GLY A 90 -0.66 8.78 15.04
CA GLY A 90 0.37 7.80 15.30
C GLY A 90 0.60 7.67 16.78
N TYR A 91 0.71 6.45 17.27
CA TYR A 91 1.18 6.12 18.60
C TYR A 91 2.40 5.24 18.47
N ALA A 92 3.48 5.62 19.15
CA ALA A 92 4.71 4.83 19.19
C ALA A 92 5.20 4.70 20.64
N ASP A 93 5.27 3.46 21.11
CA ASP A 93 5.88 3.11 22.39
C ASP A 93 7.07 2.19 22.13
N VAL A 94 8.27 2.68 22.41
CA VAL A 94 9.52 1.93 22.24
C VAL A 94 10.08 1.67 23.63
N LYS A 95 10.30 0.39 23.92
CA LYS A 95 10.95 -0.12 25.14
C LYS A 95 12.22 -0.88 24.71
N ASP A 96 13.11 -1.15 25.65
CA ASP A 96 14.42 -1.76 25.36
C ASP A 96 14.33 -3.08 24.58
N ASN A 97 13.29 -3.88 24.84
CA ASN A 97 13.09 -5.20 24.21
C ASN A 97 11.86 -5.29 23.32
N SER A 98 11.10 -4.21 23.13
CA SER A 98 9.88 -4.28 22.32
C SER A 98 9.45 -2.92 21.82
N PHE A 99 8.80 -2.86 20.66
CA PHE A 99 8.06 -1.67 20.25
C PHE A 99 6.61 -2.01 19.93
N LEU A 100 5.75 -1.02 20.10
CA LEU A 100 4.39 -0.99 19.58
C LEU A 100 4.24 0.30 18.78
N ARG A 101 3.80 0.18 17.53
CA ARG A 101 3.43 1.30 16.67
C ARG A 101 1.99 1.10 16.20
N VAL A 102 1.17 2.12 16.35
CA VAL A 102 -0.20 2.15 15.84
C VAL A 102 -0.35 3.39 14.99
N ASN A 103 -0.75 3.23 13.75
CA ASN A 103 -1.02 4.33 12.83
C ASN A 103 -2.47 4.23 12.40
N PHE A 104 -3.22 5.31 12.63
CA PHE A 104 -4.60 5.47 12.21
C PHE A 104 -4.68 6.62 11.22
N GLN A 105 -5.28 6.39 10.06
CA GLN A 105 -5.46 7.36 9.00
C GLN A 105 -6.93 7.38 8.59
N MET A 106 -7.53 8.57 8.56
CA MET A 106 -8.88 8.80 8.06
C MET A 106 -8.81 9.88 6.97
N GLU A 107 -9.37 9.59 5.80
CA GLU A 107 -9.51 10.52 4.69
C GLU A 107 -11.00 10.68 4.38
N GLN A 108 -11.48 11.92 4.35
CA GLN A 108 -12.85 12.26 4.02
C GLN A 108 -12.88 13.15 2.77
N GLY A 109 -13.49 12.65 1.70
CA GLY A 109 -13.83 13.44 0.51
C GLY A 109 -15.03 14.33 0.79
N LEU A 110 -14.87 15.63 0.59
CA LEU A 110 -15.90 16.63 0.89
C LEU A 110 -16.65 17.07 -0.40
N PRO A 111 -17.98 17.21 -0.36
CA PRO A 111 -18.82 17.63 -1.49
C PRO A 111 -18.79 19.16 -1.71
N LEU A 112 -17.61 19.78 -1.70
CA LEU A 112 -17.46 21.25 -1.77
C LEU A 112 -17.33 21.79 -3.20
N VAL A 113 -17.06 20.93 -4.18
CA VAL A 113 -16.90 21.31 -5.59
C VAL A 113 -17.92 20.50 -6.41
N PRO A 114 -18.54 21.07 -7.46
CA PRO A 114 -19.41 20.30 -8.33
C PRO A 114 -18.72 19.05 -8.87
N LYS A 115 -19.39 17.90 -8.75
CA LYS A 115 -18.88 16.56 -9.14
C LYS A 115 -17.66 16.09 -8.32
N SER A 116 -17.44 16.61 -7.11
CA SER A 116 -16.40 16.05 -6.23
C SER A 116 -16.80 14.72 -5.62
N LEU A 117 -15.81 13.86 -5.40
CA LEU A 117 -16.03 12.55 -4.79
C LEU A 117 -16.28 12.71 -3.29
N THR A 118 -17.35 12.08 -2.81
CA THR A 118 -17.71 12.05 -1.39
C THR A 118 -17.49 10.65 -0.85
N PHE A 119 -16.43 10.48 -0.07
CA PHE A 119 -16.06 9.19 0.51
C PHE A 119 -15.51 9.35 1.91
N ASN A 120 -15.51 8.27 2.67
CA ASN A 120 -14.75 8.12 3.89
C ASN A 120 -13.86 6.89 3.75
N ARG A 121 -12.55 7.08 3.92
CA ARG A 121 -11.56 6.03 3.89
C ARG A 121 -10.84 5.98 5.22
N VAL A 122 -10.84 4.82 5.84
CA VAL A 122 -10.12 4.57 7.09
C VAL A 122 -9.06 3.51 6.84
N LYS A 123 -7.87 3.72 7.39
CA LYS A 123 -6.78 2.75 7.40
C LYS A 123 -6.18 2.70 8.80
N CYS A 124 -6.05 1.50 9.35
CA CYS A 124 -5.41 1.26 10.63
C CYS A 124 -4.26 0.27 10.41
N ALA A 125 -3.08 0.59 10.92
CA ALA A 125 -1.92 -0.28 10.88
C ALA A 125 -1.32 -0.40 12.28
N VAL A 126 -1.24 -1.62 12.79
CA VAL A 126 -0.63 -1.95 14.08
C VAL A 126 0.63 -2.76 13.80
N SER A 127 1.74 -2.45 14.44
CA SER A 127 3.00 -3.18 14.32
C SER A 127 3.61 -3.36 15.70
N LYS A 128 3.97 -4.59 16.04
CA LYS A 128 4.59 -4.95 17.31
C LYS A 128 5.87 -5.73 17.05
N GLY A 129 6.97 -5.23 17.60
CA GLY A 129 8.27 -5.89 17.58
C GLY A 129 8.64 -6.37 18.98
N ILE A 130 9.20 -7.58 19.09
CA ILE A 130 9.69 -8.14 20.34
C ILE A 130 11.09 -8.74 20.10
N LYS A 131 12.04 -8.38 20.94
CA LYS A 131 13.39 -8.92 20.97
C LYS A 131 13.40 -10.23 21.77
N LEU A 132 13.87 -11.30 21.14
CA LEU A 132 14.01 -12.63 21.70
C LEU A 132 15.50 -13.01 21.69
N GLY A 133 16.21 -12.57 22.74
CA GLY A 133 17.67 -12.71 22.83
C GLY A 133 18.38 -11.88 21.75
N PRO A 134 19.22 -12.50 20.88
CA PRO A 134 19.82 -11.80 19.76
C PRO A 134 18.85 -11.59 18.59
N THR A 135 17.71 -12.29 18.57
CA THR A 135 16.76 -12.29 17.45
C THR A 135 15.62 -11.31 17.67
N PHE A 136 14.90 -10.97 16.60
CA PHE A 136 13.84 -9.98 16.63
C PHE A 136 12.63 -10.45 15.82
N LEU A 137 11.45 -10.44 16.44
CA LEU A 137 10.20 -10.82 15.80
C LEU A 137 9.32 -9.57 15.64
N VAL A 138 8.93 -9.27 14.41
CA VAL A 138 7.99 -8.21 14.06
C VAL A 138 6.73 -8.81 13.51
N THR A 139 5.61 -8.37 14.04
CA THR A 139 4.28 -8.68 13.51
C THR A 139 3.57 -7.38 13.18
N SER A 140 2.90 -7.31 12.04
CA SER A 140 2.06 -6.18 11.69
C SER A 140 0.72 -6.64 11.13
N LEU A 141 -0.29 -5.80 11.36
CA LEU A 141 -1.64 -5.99 10.86
C LEU A 141 -2.12 -4.65 10.33
N THR A 142 -2.51 -4.61 9.07
CA THR A 142 -3.07 -3.43 8.42
C THR A 142 -4.47 -3.75 7.92
N GLY A 143 -5.45 -2.96 8.35
CA GLY A 143 -6.82 -3.01 7.88
C GLY A 143 -7.21 -1.69 7.22
N GLY A 144 -8.08 -1.75 6.22
CA GLY A 144 -8.60 -0.58 5.53
C GLY A 144 -10.05 -0.76 5.09
N SER A 145 -10.79 0.35 5.06
CA SER A 145 -12.15 0.42 4.55
C SER A 145 -12.41 1.72 3.81
N ILE A 146 -13.17 1.67 2.72
CA ILE A 146 -13.66 2.81 1.96
C ILE A 146 -15.18 2.70 1.85
N VAL A 147 -15.87 3.76 2.22
CA VAL A 147 -17.33 3.89 2.16
C VAL A 147 -17.69 5.17 1.40
N GLY A 148 -18.73 5.11 0.57
CA GLY A 148 -19.18 6.22 -0.27
C GLY A 148 -18.75 6.09 -1.74
N ASP A 149 -18.71 7.22 -2.43
CA ASP A 149 -18.38 7.33 -3.84
C ASP A 149 -16.87 7.25 -4.03
N MET A 150 -16.41 6.17 -4.66
CA MET A 150 -14.99 5.96 -4.91
C MET A 150 -14.74 5.71 -6.38
N ALA A 151 -13.62 6.23 -6.88
CA ALA A 151 -13.09 5.80 -8.16
C ALA A 151 -12.32 4.49 -8.02
N PRO A 152 -12.17 3.70 -9.09
CA PRO A 152 -11.37 2.48 -9.08
C PRO A 152 -9.96 2.68 -8.52
N TYR A 153 -9.26 3.74 -8.94
CA TYR A 153 -7.89 4.04 -8.51
C TYR A 153 -7.72 4.31 -7.00
N GLN A 154 -8.81 4.53 -6.25
CA GLN A 154 -8.77 4.72 -4.80
C GLN A 154 -8.84 3.39 -4.03
N ALA A 155 -9.20 2.29 -4.70
CA ALA A 155 -9.32 0.98 -4.09
C ALA A 155 -8.01 0.55 -3.40
N PHE A 156 -8.13 -0.24 -2.33
CA PHE A 156 -6.96 -0.85 -1.71
C PHE A 156 -6.44 -1.96 -2.60
N ALA A 157 -5.25 -1.76 -3.15
CA ALA A 157 -4.54 -2.80 -3.86
C ALA A 157 -3.71 -3.65 -2.90
N ILE A 158 -3.71 -4.96 -3.12
CA ILE A 158 -3.06 -5.98 -2.29
C ILE A 158 -2.11 -6.79 -3.17
N GLY A 159 -0.90 -7.04 -2.69
CA GLY A 159 0.22 -7.64 -3.43
C GLY A 159 1.31 -6.60 -3.70
N GLY A 160 2.57 -7.03 -3.66
CA GLY A 160 3.73 -6.16 -3.80
C GLY A 160 4.61 -6.12 -2.55
N LEU A 161 5.71 -5.36 -2.61
CA LEU A 161 6.72 -5.33 -1.54
C LEU A 161 6.17 -4.78 -0.22
N GLY A 162 5.23 -3.83 -0.29
CA GLY A 162 4.61 -3.19 0.88
C GLY A 162 3.35 -3.87 1.41
N SER A 163 2.98 -5.06 0.90
CA SER A 163 1.79 -5.78 1.35
C SER A 163 2.01 -7.29 1.43
N VAL A 164 1.90 -8.02 0.33
CA VAL A 164 2.15 -9.47 0.26
C VAL A 164 3.29 -9.72 -0.71
N ARG A 165 4.48 -10.00 -0.17
CA ARG A 165 5.68 -10.29 -0.97
C ARG A 165 5.49 -11.58 -1.79
N GLY A 166 6.13 -11.65 -2.95
CA GLY A 166 5.97 -12.75 -3.91
C GLY A 166 4.88 -12.50 -4.96
N TYR A 167 4.00 -11.52 -4.72
CA TYR A 167 3.03 -11.05 -5.68
C TYR A 167 3.47 -9.73 -6.32
N GLY A 168 3.02 -9.49 -7.55
CA GLY A 168 3.12 -8.18 -8.19
C GLY A 168 2.27 -7.15 -7.46
N GLU A 169 2.58 -5.87 -7.66
CA GLU A 169 1.80 -4.76 -7.09
C GLU A 169 0.32 -4.94 -7.41
N GLY A 170 -0.51 -5.08 -6.37
CA GLY A 170 -1.96 -5.26 -6.50
C GLY A 170 -2.43 -6.53 -7.21
N ALA A 171 -1.58 -7.55 -7.39
CA ALA A 171 -1.92 -8.79 -8.07
C ALA A 171 -2.83 -9.73 -7.24
N VAL A 172 -2.86 -9.57 -5.91
CA VAL A 172 -3.69 -10.39 -5.01
C VAL A 172 -5.15 -9.94 -5.05
N GLY A 173 -5.40 -8.63 -5.01
CA GLY A 173 -6.75 -8.10 -4.96
C GLY A 173 -6.81 -6.59 -5.05
N SER A 174 -7.99 -6.07 -5.39
CA SER A 174 -8.28 -4.64 -5.38
C SER A 174 -9.71 -4.44 -4.89
N GLY A 175 -9.86 -3.92 -3.67
CA GLY A 175 -11.13 -3.88 -2.95
C GLY A 175 -11.40 -2.59 -2.18
N ARG A 176 -12.64 -2.43 -1.72
CA ARG A 176 -13.03 -1.36 -0.77
C ARG A 176 -12.50 -1.61 0.64
N LEU A 177 -12.38 -2.88 0.99
CA LEU A 177 -11.85 -3.38 2.23
C LEU A 177 -10.49 -4.04 1.94
N CYS A 178 -9.58 -3.96 2.89
CA CYS A 178 -8.37 -4.77 2.88
C CYS A 178 -8.00 -5.21 4.29
N LEU A 179 -7.38 -6.38 4.37
CA LEU A 179 -6.75 -6.89 5.57
C LEU A 179 -5.41 -7.53 5.17
N ILE A 180 -4.32 -7.07 5.74
CA ILE A 180 -2.96 -7.52 5.44
C ILE A 180 -2.28 -7.83 6.77
N GLY A 181 -1.73 -9.03 6.90
CA GLY A 181 -0.91 -9.45 8.03
C GLY A 181 0.51 -9.76 7.57
N ASN A 182 1.51 -9.27 8.30
CA ASN A 182 2.91 -9.58 8.05
C ASN A 182 3.57 -10.07 9.33
N CYS A 183 4.43 -11.06 9.20
CA CYS A 183 5.27 -11.58 10.26
C CYS A 183 6.69 -11.71 9.72
N GLU A 184 7.66 -11.13 10.42
CA GLU A 184 9.06 -11.14 10.03
C GLU A 184 9.93 -11.47 11.25
N TYR A 185 10.75 -12.49 11.12
CA TYR A 185 11.67 -12.97 12.13
C TYR A 185 13.10 -12.77 11.66
N THR A 186 13.83 -11.91 12.34
CA THR A 186 15.19 -11.50 11.99
C THR A 186 16.20 -12.09 12.98
N VAL A 187 17.27 -12.67 12.44
CA VAL A 187 18.36 -13.31 13.17
C VAL A 187 19.68 -12.66 12.77
N PRO A 188 20.46 -12.10 13.70
CA PRO A 188 21.80 -11.61 13.39
C PRO A 188 22.72 -12.82 13.12
N LEU A 189 23.33 -12.86 11.93
CA LEU A 189 24.20 -13.95 11.51
C LEU A 189 25.68 -13.61 11.74
N ALA A 190 26.07 -12.36 11.50
CA ALA A 190 27.42 -11.85 11.74
C ALA A 190 27.39 -10.35 12.03
N LYS A 191 28.55 -9.75 12.29
CA LYS A 191 28.67 -8.29 12.34
C LYS A 191 28.19 -7.73 10.99
N ASN A 192 27.18 -6.86 11.03
CA ASN A 192 26.58 -6.19 9.88
C ASN A 192 25.76 -7.08 8.93
N LEU A 193 25.51 -8.34 9.30
CA LEU A 193 24.72 -9.28 8.50
C LEU A 193 23.56 -9.85 9.31
N GLU A 194 22.34 -9.64 8.80
CA GLU A 194 21.11 -10.16 9.38
C GLU A 194 20.40 -11.05 8.35
N GLY A 195 19.89 -12.19 8.81
CA GLY A 195 18.97 -13.02 8.05
C GLY A 195 17.54 -12.73 8.51
N SER A 196 16.58 -12.78 7.60
CA SER A 196 15.16 -12.66 7.92
C SER A 196 14.36 -13.81 7.32
N LEU A 197 13.33 -14.23 8.03
CA LEU A 197 12.29 -15.14 7.57
C LEU A 197 10.97 -14.38 7.65
N PHE A 198 10.17 -14.41 6.60
CA PHE A 198 8.91 -13.69 6.61
C PHE A 198 7.75 -14.49 6.06
N MET A 199 6.56 -14.16 6.53
CA MET A 199 5.29 -14.66 6.08
C MET A 199 4.29 -13.51 6.03
N ASP A 200 3.69 -13.32 4.87
CA ASP A 200 2.72 -12.28 4.58
C ASP A 200 1.42 -12.91 4.11
N CYS A 201 0.28 -12.35 4.52
CA CYS A 201 -1.02 -12.70 4.00
C CYS A 201 -1.85 -11.45 3.75
N GLY A 202 -2.75 -11.49 2.76
CA GLY A 202 -3.60 -10.37 2.42
C GLY A 202 -4.92 -10.81 1.83
N SER A 203 -5.99 -10.10 2.15
CA SER A 203 -7.34 -10.34 1.66
C SER A 203 -8.07 -9.03 1.36
N ASP A 204 -8.82 -8.99 0.26
CA ASP A 204 -9.77 -7.90 -0.03
C ASP A 204 -11.14 -8.11 0.63
N LEU A 205 -11.30 -9.16 1.44
CA LEU A 205 -12.52 -9.53 2.16
C LEU A 205 -13.75 -9.66 1.24
N GLY A 206 -13.55 -10.00 -0.03
CA GLY A 206 -14.63 -10.11 -1.02
C GLY A 206 -15.23 -8.77 -1.44
N SER A 207 -14.59 -7.66 -1.07
CA SER A 207 -15.07 -6.31 -1.36
C SER A 207 -14.73 -5.84 -2.79
N ALA A 208 -13.94 -6.61 -3.55
CA ALA A 208 -13.56 -6.33 -4.93
C ALA A 208 -14.75 -6.04 -5.85
N ARG A 209 -15.84 -6.80 -5.71
CA ARG A 209 -17.07 -6.60 -6.53
C ARG A 209 -17.76 -5.26 -6.31
N HIS A 210 -17.48 -4.59 -5.19
CA HIS A 210 -18.05 -3.28 -4.87
C HIS A 210 -17.19 -2.12 -5.41
N VAL A 211 -16.02 -2.40 -5.99
CA VAL A 211 -15.22 -1.41 -6.69
C VAL A 211 -15.84 -1.16 -8.07
N PRO A 212 -16.12 0.11 -8.46
CA PRO A 212 -16.66 0.40 -9.78
C PRO A 212 -15.80 -0.18 -10.91
N GLY A 213 -16.45 -0.70 -11.94
CA GLY A 213 -15.76 -1.39 -13.04
C GLY A 213 -15.17 -2.76 -12.67
N ASN A 214 -15.27 -3.21 -11.42
CA ASN A 214 -14.89 -4.54 -10.94
C ASN A 214 -13.53 -5.06 -11.47
N PRO A 215 -12.43 -4.28 -11.30
CA PRO A 215 -11.15 -4.58 -11.94
C PRO A 215 -10.56 -5.90 -11.47
N ALA A 216 -10.67 -6.23 -10.18
CA ALA A 216 -10.07 -7.43 -9.62
C ALA A 216 -10.67 -8.73 -10.15
N LEU A 217 -12.01 -8.85 -10.22
CA LEU A 217 -12.65 -10.06 -10.74
C LEU A 217 -12.45 -10.21 -12.25
N ARG A 218 -12.49 -9.10 -13.01
CA ARG A 218 -12.20 -9.11 -14.46
C ARG A 218 -10.77 -9.56 -14.76
N GLN A 219 -9.83 -9.20 -13.89
CA GLN A 219 -8.42 -9.55 -13.99
C GLN A 219 -8.08 -10.92 -13.37
N GLY A 220 -9.08 -11.66 -12.87
CA GLY A 220 -8.89 -12.97 -12.27
C GLY A 220 -8.04 -12.94 -10.98
N LYS A 221 -7.99 -11.81 -10.28
CA LYS A 221 -7.24 -11.69 -9.02
C LYS A 221 -7.87 -12.62 -7.97
N PRO A 222 -7.06 -13.34 -7.17
CA PRO A 222 -7.56 -14.36 -6.25
C PRO A 222 -8.35 -13.79 -5.06
N GLY A 223 -8.21 -12.51 -4.73
CA GLY A 223 -8.86 -11.84 -3.59
C GLY A 223 -8.22 -12.17 -2.23
N PHE A 224 -7.51 -13.29 -2.13
CA PHE A 224 -6.66 -13.68 -1.01
C PHE A 224 -5.31 -14.20 -1.51
N GLY A 225 -4.24 -13.88 -0.80
CA GLY A 225 -2.88 -14.28 -1.16
C GLY A 225 -2.00 -14.46 0.06
N VAL A 226 -1.08 -15.42 -0.03
CA VAL A 226 -0.08 -15.71 0.99
C VAL A 226 1.29 -15.77 0.32
N GLY A 227 2.23 -15.04 0.89
CA GLY A 227 3.63 -15.03 0.48
C GLY A 227 4.51 -15.42 1.66
N PHE A 228 5.56 -16.17 1.40
CA PHE A 228 6.58 -16.43 2.42
C PHE A 228 7.95 -16.43 1.78
N GLY A 229 8.96 -16.19 2.59
CA GLY A 229 10.30 -16.04 2.06
C GLY A 229 11.34 -15.83 3.12
N TYR A 230 12.55 -15.58 2.64
CA TYR A 230 13.68 -15.27 3.47
C TYR A 230 14.48 -14.14 2.82
N GLY A 231 15.14 -13.34 3.63
CA GLY A 231 15.94 -12.22 3.18
C GLY A 231 17.27 -12.16 3.88
N VAL A 232 18.19 -11.44 3.26
CA VAL A 232 19.50 -11.13 3.83
C VAL A 232 19.66 -9.62 3.80
N HIS A 233 19.95 -9.05 4.97
CA HIS A 233 20.10 -7.61 5.17
C HIS A 233 21.54 -7.33 5.55
N PHE A 234 22.18 -6.46 4.76
CA PHE A 234 23.55 -6.00 4.97
C PHE A 234 23.49 -4.56 5.45
N ASN A 235 23.90 -4.34 6.70
CA ASN A 235 24.00 -3.01 7.27
C ASN A 235 25.37 -2.43 6.94
N THR A 236 25.41 -1.42 6.07
CA THR A 236 26.65 -0.68 5.76
C THR A 236 26.59 0.71 6.38
N ASP A 237 27.74 1.37 6.55
CA ASP A 237 27.81 2.72 7.11
C ASP A 237 27.04 3.77 6.27
N ILE A 238 26.78 3.47 4.99
CA ILE A 238 26.08 4.35 4.03
C ILE A 238 24.58 4.00 3.96
N GLY A 239 24.18 2.83 4.44
CA GLY A 239 22.79 2.37 4.40
C GLY A 239 22.62 0.86 4.47
N GLN A 240 21.38 0.43 4.53
CA GLN A 240 21.00 -0.97 4.60
C GLN A 240 20.65 -1.48 3.19
N ILE A 241 21.35 -2.52 2.74
CA ILE A 241 21.02 -3.26 1.53
C ILE A 241 20.20 -4.47 1.94
N ARG A 242 19.02 -4.65 1.33
CA ARG A 242 18.11 -5.74 1.63
C ARG A 242 17.83 -6.54 0.36
N VAL A 243 18.04 -7.84 0.46
CA VAL A 243 17.75 -8.81 -0.59
C VAL A 243 16.76 -9.81 -0.05
N ASP A 244 15.51 -9.75 -0.51
CA ASP A 244 14.46 -10.67 -0.09
C ASP A 244 14.09 -11.61 -1.24
N TYR A 245 14.02 -12.89 -0.92
CA TYR A 245 13.51 -13.91 -1.81
C TYR A 245 12.14 -14.36 -1.31
N ALA A 246 11.10 -14.11 -2.10
CA ALA A 246 9.73 -14.45 -1.77
C ALA A 246 9.19 -15.51 -2.72
N MET A 247 8.35 -16.39 -2.18
CA MET A 247 7.56 -17.34 -2.95
C MET A 247 6.07 -17.11 -2.67
N ASN A 248 5.27 -17.12 -3.74
CA ASN A 248 3.82 -17.01 -3.63
C ASN A 248 3.14 -18.39 -3.53
N ALA A 249 1.83 -18.40 -3.26
CA ALA A 249 1.04 -19.63 -3.18
C ALA A 249 1.04 -20.46 -4.48
N PHE A 250 1.45 -19.87 -5.61
CA PHE A 250 1.55 -20.53 -6.92
C PHE A 250 2.98 -21.03 -7.23
N SER A 251 3.82 -21.17 -6.19
CA SER A 251 5.20 -21.65 -6.28
C SER A 251 6.11 -20.82 -7.21
N ARG A 252 5.74 -19.57 -7.49
CA ARG A 252 6.60 -18.63 -8.23
C ARG A 252 7.43 -17.79 -7.29
N LYS A 253 8.62 -17.48 -7.74
CA LYS A 253 9.71 -16.90 -6.96
C LYS A 253 9.97 -15.49 -7.45
N THR A 254 10.07 -14.56 -6.52
CA THR A 254 10.32 -13.15 -6.80
C THR A 254 11.48 -12.68 -5.94
N PHE A 255 12.43 -12.00 -6.56
CA PHE A 255 13.55 -11.36 -5.87
C PHE A 255 13.24 -9.87 -5.70
N TYR A 256 13.38 -9.39 -4.48
CA TYR A 256 13.30 -7.97 -4.18
C TYR A 256 14.66 -7.47 -3.74
N PHE A 257 15.05 -6.34 -4.30
CA PHE A 257 16.26 -5.63 -3.96
C PHE A 257 15.86 -4.22 -3.52
N SER A 258 16.25 -3.85 -2.31
CA SER A 258 16.06 -2.49 -1.81
C SER A 258 17.34 -1.97 -1.17
N ILE A 259 17.64 -0.71 -1.45
CA ILE A 259 18.70 0.03 -0.78
C ILE A 259 18.00 1.11 0.03
N ASN A 260 18.19 1.06 1.33
CA ASN A 260 17.72 2.10 2.23
C ASN A 260 18.93 2.90 2.68
N THR A 261 19.15 4.07 2.07
CA THR A 261 20.26 4.94 2.46
C THR A 261 20.00 5.39 3.89
N GLY A 262 20.91 5.06 4.80
CA GLY A 262 20.83 5.54 6.17
C GLY A 262 21.01 7.05 6.11
N GLY A 263 19.95 7.80 6.43
CA GLY A 263 20.11 9.21 6.75
C GLY A 263 20.97 9.30 8.01
N ALA A 264 22.28 9.44 7.85
CA ALA A 264 23.14 10.04 8.84
C ALA A 264 22.72 11.51 8.96
N GLY A 265 21.61 11.75 9.65
CA GLY A 265 21.18 13.06 10.11
C GLY A 265 21.63 13.20 11.55
N SER A 266 22.77 13.87 11.70
CA SER A 266 23.28 14.53 12.90
C SER A 266 22.20 15.23 13.72
#